data_AF-D6AAP0-F1
#
_entry.id   AF-D6AAP0-F1
#
_cell.length_a   1.000
_cell.length_b   1.000
_cell.length_c   1.000
_cell.angle_alpha   90.00
_cell.angle_beta   90.00
_cell.angle_gamma   90.00
#
_symmetry.space_group_name_H-M   'P 1'
#
loop_
_entity.id
_entity.type
_entity.pdbx_description
1 polymer ?
#
loop_
_entity_poly.entity_id
_entity_poly.type
_entity_poly.pdbx_seq_one_letter_code
_entity_poly.pdbx_strand_id
1 'polypeptide(L)' 'MSTEQPVPAGADALKQQLVESLMAVIGAPDDPDVARGADDVLRTLDARLAEEPSAA' A
#
# COMPACT_ATOMS: atom_id res chain seq x y z
N MET A 1 -4.06 -30.36 8.56
CA MET A 1 -3.29 -29.18 8.99
C MET A 1 -3.01 -28.36 7.75
N SER A 2 -3.84 -27.35 7.47
CA SER A 2 -3.69 -26.50 6.29
C SER A 2 -2.92 -25.24 6.67
N THR A 3 -1.67 -25.16 6.18
CA THR A 3 -0.87 -23.98 5.86
C THR A 3 -1.04 -22.75 6.77
N GLU A 4 -0.07 -22.57 7.69
CA GLU A 4 0.33 -21.28 8.25
C GLU A 4 0.53 -20.30 7.08
N GLN A 5 -0.38 -19.35 6.91
CA GLN A 5 -0.20 -18.28 5.94
C GLN A 5 0.92 -17.39 6.46
N PRO A 6 1.97 -17.09 5.69
CA PRO A 6 3.03 -16.21 6.14
C PRO A 6 2.41 -14.84 6.44
N VAL A 7 2.41 -14.46 7.72
CA VAL A 7 1.97 -13.13 8.15
C VAL A 7 2.84 -12.12 7.38
N PRO A 8 2.27 -11.24 6.54
CA PRO A 8 3.06 -10.36 5.69
C PRO A 8 3.90 -9.45 6.58
N ALA A 9 5.21 -9.70 6.61
CA ALA A 9 6.16 -8.95 7.41
C ALA A 9 6.51 -7.64 6.69
N GLY A 10 6.35 -6.50 7.36
CA GLY A 10 6.87 -5.20 6.89
C GLY A 10 6.12 -4.60 5.69
N ALA A 11 6.88 -4.03 4.75
CA ALA A 11 6.37 -3.22 3.63
C ALA A 11 5.43 -3.96 2.65
N ASP A 12 5.37 -5.30 2.70
CA ASP A 12 4.51 -6.07 1.78
C ASP A 12 3.01 -5.88 2.04
N ALA A 13 2.61 -5.64 3.30
CA ALA A 13 1.23 -5.28 3.62
C ALA A 13 0.86 -3.90 3.04
N LEU A 14 1.79 -2.94 3.07
CA LEU A 14 1.60 -1.62 2.48
C LEU A 14 1.60 -1.67 0.94
N LYS A 15 2.41 -2.54 0.34
CA LYS A 15 2.39 -2.79 -1.11
C LYS A 15 1.05 -3.39 -1.57
N GLN A 16 0.48 -4.33 -0.81
CA GLN A 16 -0.86 -4.85 -1.13
C GLN A 16 -1.93 -3.75 -1.03
N GLN A 17 -1.90 -2.93 0.03
CA GLN A 17 -2.81 -1.79 0.15
C GLN A 17 -2.67 -0.79 -1.00
N LEU A 18 -1.45 -0.54 -1.48
CA LEU A 18 -1.21 0.30 -2.65
C LEU A 18 -1.84 -0.29 -3.92
N VAL A 19 -1.70 -1.60 -4.14
CA VAL A 19 -2.27 -2.28 -5.31
C VAL A 19 -3.79 -2.25 -5.29
N GLU A 20 -4.40 -2.49 -4.13
CA GLU A 20 -5.85 -2.39 -3.96
C GLU A 20 -6.36 -0.96 -4.19
N SER A 21 -5.64 0.03 -3.66
CA SER A 21 -5.95 1.44 -3.88
C SER A 21 -5.84 1.84 -5.36
N LEU A 22 -4.81 1.35 -6.06
CA LEU A 22 -4.64 1.58 -7.50
C LEU A 22 -5.78 0.94 -8.31
N MET A 23 -6.21 -0.28 -7.96
CA MET A 23 -7.36 -0.91 -8.62
C MET A 23 -8.65 -0.13 -8.37
N ALA A 24 -8.86 0.42 -7.17
CA ALA A 24 -10.01 1.27 -6.86
C ALA A 24 -10.01 2.56 -7.69
N VAL A 25 -8.86 3.24 -7.83
CA VAL A 25 -8.70 4.43 -8.68
C VAL A 25 -8.99 4.11 -10.15
N ILE A 26 -8.55 2.95 -10.66
CA ILE A 26 -8.86 2.51 -12.03
C ILE A 26 -10.37 2.26 -12.21
N GLY A 27 -11.05 1.74 -11.18
CA GLY A 27 -12.50 1.50 -11.20
C GLY A 27 -13.36 2.74 -11.04
N ALA A 28 -12.84 3.79 -10.39
CA ALA A 28 -13.54 5.04 -10.12
C ALA A 28 -12.57 6.24 -10.24
N PRO A 29 -12.12 6.58 -11.46
CA PRO A 29 -11.10 7.62 -11.67
C PRO A 29 -11.57 9.04 -11.31
N ASP A 30 -12.89 9.27 -11.34
CA ASP A 30 -13.50 10.58 -11.04
C ASP A 30 -14.01 10.69 -9.59
N ASP A 31 -13.73 9.71 -8.73
CA ASP A 31 -14.12 9.74 -7.33
C ASP A 31 -13.04 10.44 -6.47
N PRO A 32 -13.32 11.65 -5.93
CA PRO A 32 -12.36 12.41 -5.15
C PRO A 32 -12.00 11.78 -3.80
N ASP A 33 -12.89 10.96 -3.23
CA ASP A 33 -12.61 10.26 -1.98
C ASP A 33 -11.67 9.08 -2.21
N VAL A 34 -11.80 8.38 -3.34
CA VAL A 34 -10.86 7.34 -3.79
C VAL A 34 -9.48 7.94 -4.06
N ALA A 35 -9.41 9.09 -4.75
CA ALA A 35 -8.16 9.79 -5.01
C ALA A 35 -7.45 10.23 -3.72
N ARG A 36 -8.21 10.76 -2.75
CA ARG A 36 -7.66 11.17 -1.44
C ARG A 36 -7.14 9.96 -0.65
N GLY A 37 -7.85 8.84 -0.66
CA GLY A 37 -7.41 7.60 -0.01
C GLY A 37 -6.11 7.05 -0.59
N ALA A 38 -5.95 7.10 -1.92
CA ALA A 38 -4.73 6.69 -2.60
C ALA A 38 -3.53 7.59 -2.25
N ASP A 39 -3.74 8.90 -2.16
CA ASP A 39 -2.70 9.86 -1.77
C ASP A 39 -2.18 9.61 -0.35
N ASP A 40 -3.08 9.30 0.59
CA ASP A 40 -2.71 8.99 1.98
C ASP A 40 -1.90 7.68 2.09
N VAL A 41 -2.26 6.66 1.32
CA VAL A 41 -1.53 5.38 1.25
C VAL A 41 -0.14 5.60 0.65
N LEU A 42 -0.03 6.35 -0.44
CA LEU A 42 1.24 6.68 -1.08
C LEU A 42 2.17 7.44 -0.12
N ARG A 43 1.65 8.46 0.57
CA ARG A 43 2.43 9.25 1.53
C ARG A 43 2.93 8.41 2.70
N THR A 44 2.10 7.48 3.18
CA THR A 44 2.47 6.57 4.28
C THR A 44 3.57 5.60 3.84
N LEU A 45 3.47 5.08 2.61
CA LEU A 45 4.49 4.20 2.04
C LEU A 45 5.82 4.94 1.81
N ASP A 46 5.77 6.16 1.29
CA ASP A 46 6.95 6.99 1.03
C ASP A 46 7.68 7.33 2.33
N ALA A 47 6.94 7.71 3.39
CA ALA A 47 7.52 7.94 4.72
C ALA A 47 8.20 6.68 5.28
N ARG A 48 7.57 5.50 5.14
CA ARG A 48 8.13 4.22 5.58
C ARG A 48 9.40 3.84 4.82
N LEU A 49 9.41 4.02 3.50
CA LEU A 49 10.58 3.78 2.65
C LEU A 49 11.72 4.75 2.95
N ALA A 50 11.41 6.00 3.28
CA ALA A 50 12.40 7.00 3.69
C ALA A 50 13.01 6.70 5.07
N GLU A 51 12.22 6.06 5.95
CA GLU A 51 12.67 5.58 7.26
C GLU A 51 13.44 4.25 7.20
N GLU A 52 13.23 3.43 6.17
CA GLU A 52 14.07 2.27 5.90
C GLU A 52 15.47 2.78 5.53
N PRO A 53 16.50 2.58 6.38
CA PRO A 53 17.85 2.95 6.00
C PRO A 53 18.16 2.13 4.76
N SER A 54 18.39 2.81 3.64
CA SER A 54 18.94 2.22 2.42
C SER A 54 20.09 1.30 2.84
N ALA A 55 19.84 0.01 2.88
CA ALA A 55 20.85 -0.99 3.12
C ALA A 55 21.80 -0.90 1.92
N ALA A 56 22.87 -0.14 2.13
CA ALA A 56 23.95 0.09 1.17
C ALA A 56 24.74 -1.20 0.92
#